data_AF-A0A1S6IPU7-F1
#
_entry.id   AF-A0A1S6IPU7-F1
#
_cell.length_a   1.000
_cell.length_b   1.000
_cell.length_c   1.000
_cell.angle_alpha   90.00
_cell.angle_beta   90.00
_cell.angle_gamma   90.00
#
_symmetry.space_group_name_H-M   'P 1'
#
loop_
_entity.id
_entity.type
_entity.pdbx_description
1 polymer ?
#
loop_
_entity_poly.entity_id
_entity_poly.type
_entity_poly.pdbx_seq_one_letter_code
_entity_poly.pdbx_strand_id
1 'polypeptide(L)'
;MSLNFIIVIPALNPDEKLIQLLTSIRSTVNEIPIIIINDGSSNEYLRIFEQAKQYDCIVKNHKTNKGKGVAIKTAIKYIQKKFPSIDSLITVDSDGQHTVLDIVGCMETARKNPEALVLGTRTFGRNIPLRSKFGNIVTRNILKMTTGIALEDTQTGLRIIPRTFFDDLLLLEGDRYEFETNMLIATRESEVPVVSHPISTIYINGNKSSHFKVFSDSVRIYSVFFKYIISSILAFIIDISVYAILVRILFPIGFFAIYLSSFFARVISALFNYTLNKRFVFRNNSHLSMFKYFSLAIMQIILSSFFIHFLSFLFSTQATVLLKIIIDSMLFLVSYFIQKKIIFKG
;
A
#
# COMPACT_ATOMS: atom_id res chain seq x y z
N MET A 1 -23.40 12.48 21.35
CA MET A 1 -24.11 13.10 20.22
C MET A 1 -24.50 11.99 19.25
N SER A 2 -25.69 12.04 18.66
CA SER A 2 -26.08 11.13 17.58
C SER A 2 -25.33 11.52 16.30
N LEU A 3 -24.46 10.66 15.80
CA LEU A 3 -23.84 10.84 14.48
C LEU A 3 -24.84 10.53 13.38
N ASN A 4 -24.93 11.42 12.39
CA ASN A 4 -25.70 11.24 11.17
C ASN A 4 -24.84 10.57 10.11
N PHE A 5 -25.27 9.40 9.65
CA PHE A 5 -24.54 8.59 8.69
C PHE A 5 -25.18 8.65 7.30
N ILE A 6 -24.38 8.40 6.27
CA ILE A 6 -24.85 8.12 4.91
C ILE A 6 -24.10 6.93 4.35
N ILE A 7 -24.79 6.03 3.65
CA ILE A 7 -24.17 4.87 3.02
C ILE A 7 -23.85 5.19 1.56
N VAL A 8 -22.64 4.87 1.11
CA VAL A 8 -22.22 4.93 -0.28
C VAL A 8 -21.81 3.55 -0.75
N ILE A 9 -22.37 3.15 -1.88
CA ILE A 9 -22.08 1.87 -2.54
C ILE A 9 -21.52 2.16 -3.95
N PRO A 10 -20.19 2.14 -4.13
CA PRO A 10 -19.59 2.13 -5.45
C PRO A 10 -19.85 0.78 -6.12
N ALA A 11 -20.39 0.79 -7.34
CA ALA A 11 -20.75 -0.43 -8.05
C ALA A 11 -20.30 -0.38 -9.52
N LEU A 12 -19.66 -1.44 -9.96
CA LEU A 12 -19.31 -1.70 -11.36
C LEU A 12 -19.79 -3.11 -11.71
N ASN A 13 -20.74 -3.20 -12.64
CA ASN A 13 -21.36 -4.46 -13.07
C ASN A 13 -21.91 -5.31 -11.89
N PRO A 14 -22.75 -4.74 -11.00
CA PRO A 14 -23.27 -5.47 -9.84
C PRO A 14 -24.26 -6.56 -10.25
N ASP A 15 -24.35 -7.63 -9.47
CA ASP A 15 -25.36 -8.68 -9.60
C ASP A 15 -26.48 -8.51 -8.55
N GLU A 16 -27.36 -9.51 -8.44
CA GLU A 16 -28.48 -9.54 -7.48
C GLU A 16 -28.05 -9.38 -6.01
N LYS A 17 -26.77 -9.58 -5.68
CA LYS A 17 -26.28 -9.37 -4.32
C LYS A 17 -26.39 -7.92 -3.88
N LEU A 18 -26.33 -6.97 -4.81
CA LEU A 18 -26.61 -5.56 -4.48
C LEU A 18 -28.04 -5.39 -3.97
N ILE A 19 -29.01 -6.05 -4.61
CA ILE A 19 -30.42 -5.99 -4.19
C ILE A 19 -30.62 -6.67 -2.84
N GLN A 20 -29.97 -7.80 -2.60
CA GLN A 20 -29.99 -8.48 -1.31
C GLN A 20 -29.39 -7.59 -0.20
N LEU A 21 -28.25 -6.95 -0.46
CA LEU A 21 -27.63 -6.01 0.45
C LEU A 21 -28.57 -4.84 0.78
N LEU A 22 -29.20 -4.23 -0.23
CA LEU A 22 -30.16 -3.14 -0.03
C LEU A 22 -31.38 -3.59 0.78
N THR A 23 -31.91 -4.78 0.51
CA THR A 23 -33.00 -5.39 1.30
C THR A 23 -32.60 -5.51 2.76
N SER A 24 -31.43 -6.08 3.04
CA SER A 24 -30.94 -6.23 4.41
C SER A 24 -30.73 -4.86 5.07
N ILE A 25 -30.11 -3.89 4.39
CA ILE A 25 -29.87 -2.54 4.93
C ILE A 25 -31.21 -1.90 5.29
N ARG A 26 -32.20 -1.93 4.39
CA ARG A 26 -33.53 -1.37 4.66
C ARG A 26 -34.30 -2.09 5.76
N SER A 27 -34.04 -3.38 5.98
CA SER A 27 -34.66 -4.12 7.08
C SER A 27 -34.11 -3.76 8.47
N THR A 28 -32.87 -3.24 8.56
CA THR A 28 -32.18 -3.02 9.84
C THR A 28 -31.92 -1.54 10.14
N VAL A 29 -31.59 -0.74 9.13
CA VAL A 29 -31.24 0.70 9.24
C VAL A 29 -31.99 1.52 8.19
N ASN A 30 -33.32 1.42 8.20
CA ASN A 30 -34.22 2.00 7.20
C ASN A 30 -34.05 3.52 6.99
N GLU A 31 -33.73 4.30 8.01
CA GLU A 31 -33.66 5.77 7.94
C GLU A 31 -32.37 6.33 7.33
N ILE A 32 -31.32 5.51 7.15
CA ILE A 32 -30.02 6.00 6.67
C ILE A 32 -30.10 6.24 5.17
N PRO A 33 -29.75 7.45 4.66
CA PRO A 33 -29.73 7.69 3.22
C PRO A 33 -28.69 6.80 2.53
N ILE A 34 -29.00 6.35 1.31
CA ILE A 34 -28.10 5.50 0.51
C ILE A 34 -27.84 6.18 -0.83
N ILE A 35 -26.56 6.30 -1.18
CA ILE A 35 -26.10 6.75 -2.49
C ILE A 35 -25.38 5.59 -3.18
N ILE A 36 -25.85 5.21 -4.36
CA ILE A 36 -25.19 4.21 -5.21
C ILE A 36 -24.50 4.95 -6.35
N ILE A 37 -23.21 4.68 -6.55
CA ILE A 37 -22.46 5.21 -7.67
C ILE A 37 -22.27 4.09 -8.69
N ASN A 38 -23.03 4.13 -9.78
CA ASN A 38 -22.78 3.31 -10.96
C ASN A 38 -21.54 3.85 -11.68
N ASP A 39 -20.41 3.17 -11.51
CA ASP A 39 -19.12 3.55 -12.09
C ASP A 39 -18.98 3.08 -13.55
N GLY A 40 -19.96 3.40 -14.39
CA GLY A 40 -19.94 3.08 -15.82
C GLY A 40 -20.12 1.59 -16.15
N SER A 41 -21.09 0.93 -15.50
CA SER A 41 -21.46 -0.45 -15.77
C SER A 41 -22.03 -0.65 -17.18
N SER A 42 -21.88 -1.85 -17.73
CA SER A 42 -22.46 -2.24 -19.03
C SER A 42 -24.00 -2.20 -19.01
N ASN A 43 -24.61 -2.06 -20.19
CA ASN A 43 -26.07 -1.95 -20.36
C ASN A 43 -26.86 -3.09 -19.69
N GLU A 44 -26.32 -4.31 -19.70
CA GLU A 44 -26.96 -5.50 -19.09
C GLU A 44 -27.18 -5.37 -17.57
N TYR A 45 -26.39 -4.54 -16.89
CA TYR A 45 -26.46 -4.34 -15.44
C TYR A 45 -27.34 -3.15 -15.05
N LEU A 46 -27.79 -2.33 -16.00
CA LEU A 46 -28.63 -1.16 -15.72
C LEU A 46 -29.94 -1.52 -15.03
N ARG A 47 -30.49 -2.70 -15.32
CA ARG A 47 -31.70 -3.23 -14.65
C ARG A 47 -31.54 -3.31 -13.13
N ILE A 48 -30.35 -3.65 -12.63
CA ILE A 48 -30.06 -3.77 -11.19
C ILE A 48 -30.11 -2.38 -10.54
N PHE A 49 -29.62 -1.34 -11.22
CA PHE A 49 -29.68 0.02 -10.71
C PHE A 49 -31.11 0.59 -10.73
N GLU A 50 -31.95 0.21 -11.71
CA GLU A 50 -33.37 0.57 -11.70
C GLU A 50 -34.12 -0.12 -10.57
N GLN A 51 -33.85 -1.40 -10.31
CA GLN A 51 -34.39 -2.10 -9.13
C GLN A 51 -33.90 -1.47 -7.82
N ALA A 52 -32.63 -1.08 -7.75
CA ALA A 52 -32.07 -0.46 -6.55
C ALA A 52 -32.81 0.83 -6.15
N LYS A 53 -33.30 1.63 -7.12
CA LYS A 53 -34.09 2.84 -6.83
C LYS A 53 -35.37 2.55 -6.02
N GLN A 54 -35.91 1.34 -6.10
CA GLN A 54 -37.09 0.93 -5.32
C GLN A 54 -36.81 0.85 -3.81
N TYR A 55 -35.53 0.84 -3.41
CA TYR A 55 -35.07 0.83 -2.01
C TYR A 55 -34.74 2.25 -1.51
N ASP A 56 -35.41 3.28 -2.02
CA ASP A 56 -35.22 4.68 -1.62
C ASP A 56 -33.74 5.14 -1.67
N CYS A 57 -33.04 4.75 -2.73
CA CYS A 57 -31.62 5.08 -2.90
C CYS A 57 -31.41 6.12 -4.01
N ILE A 58 -30.38 6.94 -3.86
CA ILE A 58 -29.96 7.90 -4.88
C ILE A 58 -28.91 7.24 -5.76
N VAL A 59 -29.26 6.99 -7.03
CA VAL A 59 -28.29 6.45 -8.01
C VAL A 59 -27.64 7.59 -8.80
N LYS A 60 -26.31 7.61 -8.85
CA LYS A 60 -25.50 8.48 -9.71
C LYS A 60 -24.71 7.65 -10.71
N ASN A 61 -24.61 8.13 -11.95
CA ASN A 61 -23.98 7.40 -13.04
C ASN A 61 -22.72 8.11 -13.53
N HIS A 62 -21.63 7.36 -13.69
CA HIS A 62 -20.50 7.73 -14.52
C HIS A 62 -20.72 7.26 -15.95
N LYS A 63 -20.27 8.05 -16.93
CA LYS A 63 -20.35 7.69 -18.36
C LYS A 63 -19.45 6.51 -18.72
N THR A 64 -18.33 6.37 -18.01
CA THR A 64 -17.32 5.32 -18.20
C THR A 64 -16.77 4.93 -16.83
N ASN A 65 -16.19 3.75 -16.72
CA ASN A 65 -15.49 3.32 -15.51
C ASN A 65 -14.32 4.24 -15.16
N LYS A 66 -14.41 4.88 -14.00
CA LYS A 66 -13.38 5.78 -13.47
C LYS A 66 -12.63 5.18 -12.27
N GLY A 67 -13.18 4.15 -11.64
CA GLY A 67 -12.63 3.47 -10.48
C GLY A 67 -13.29 3.87 -9.17
N LYS A 68 -13.14 2.98 -8.17
CA LYS A 68 -13.73 3.10 -6.83
C LYS A 68 -13.37 4.42 -6.14
N GLY A 69 -12.12 4.88 -6.26
CA GLY A 69 -11.69 6.14 -5.65
C GLY A 69 -12.45 7.34 -6.22
N VAL A 70 -12.62 7.40 -7.54
CA VAL A 70 -13.40 8.47 -8.19
C VAL A 70 -14.89 8.37 -7.84
N ALA A 71 -15.42 7.16 -7.70
CA ALA A 71 -16.80 6.96 -7.26
C ALA A 71 -17.01 7.50 -5.83
N ILE A 72 -16.12 7.20 -4.89
CA ILE A 72 -16.17 7.75 -3.52
C ILE A 72 -16.07 9.27 -3.53
N LYS A 73 -15.11 9.85 -4.28
CA LYS A 73 -14.99 11.33 -4.41
C LYS A 73 -16.26 11.97 -4.99
N THR A 74 -16.89 11.31 -5.96
CA THR A 74 -18.15 11.78 -6.55
C THR A 74 -19.27 11.79 -5.50
N ALA A 75 -19.35 10.75 -4.68
CA ALA A 75 -20.28 10.70 -3.57
C ALA A 75 -19.98 11.79 -2.53
N ILE A 76 -18.72 11.98 -2.11
CA ILE A 76 -18.31 13.04 -1.17
C ILE A 76 -18.76 14.42 -1.67
N LYS A 77 -18.46 14.77 -2.93
CA LYS A 77 -18.90 16.05 -3.52
C LYS A 77 -20.42 16.22 -3.49
N TYR A 78 -21.16 15.14 -3.75
CA TYR A 78 -22.61 15.15 -3.69
C TYR A 78 -23.13 15.31 -2.26
N ILE A 79 -22.54 14.62 -1.29
CA ILE A 79 -22.85 14.68 0.14
C ILE A 79 -22.62 16.08 0.67
N GLN A 80 -21.45 16.68 0.42
CA GLN A 80 -21.15 18.05 0.84
C GLN A 80 -22.17 19.06 0.32
N LYS A 81 -22.67 18.87 -0.92
CA LYS A 81 -23.66 19.76 -1.54
C LYS A 81 -25.10 19.54 -1.06
N LYS A 82 -25.50 18.30 -0.80
CA LYS A 82 -26.92 17.93 -0.60
C LYS A 82 -27.26 17.48 0.82
N PHE A 83 -26.25 17.11 1.59
CA PHE A 83 -26.38 16.54 2.93
C PHE A 83 -25.40 17.22 3.91
N PRO A 84 -25.60 18.52 4.21
CA PRO A 84 -24.70 19.29 5.07
C PRO A 84 -24.65 18.77 6.52
N SER A 85 -25.72 18.11 6.99
CA SER A 85 -25.84 17.58 8.34
C SER A 85 -25.24 16.19 8.55
N ILE A 86 -24.66 15.57 7.51
CA ILE A 86 -24.01 14.25 7.62
C ILE A 86 -22.65 14.39 8.28
N ASP A 87 -22.44 13.64 9.36
CA ASP A 87 -21.19 13.65 10.12
C ASP A 87 -20.20 12.59 9.62
N SER A 88 -20.70 11.51 9.01
CA SER A 88 -19.83 10.42 8.56
C SER A 88 -20.39 9.68 7.35
N LEU A 89 -19.48 9.26 6.48
CA LEU A 89 -19.74 8.46 5.29
C LEU A 89 -19.39 6.99 5.54
N ILE A 90 -20.33 6.08 5.34
CA ILE A 90 -20.11 4.63 5.34
C ILE A 90 -19.91 4.18 3.91
N THR A 91 -18.76 3.58 3.60
CA THR A 91 -18.52 2.90 2.32
C THR A 91 -18.80 1.41 2.47
N VAL A 92 -19.49 0.81 1.51
CA VAL A 92 -19.81 -0.63 1.48
C VAL A 92 -19.64 -1.15 0.05
N ASP A 93 -19.02 -2.32 -0.11
CA ASP A 93 -18.88 -2.97 -1.41
C ASP A 93 -20.21 -3.57 -1.90
N SER A 94 -20.46 -3.51 -3.21
CA SER A 94 -21.71 -3.97 -3.83
C SER A 94 -21.84 -5.50 -3.95
N ASP A 95 -20.83 -6.26 -3.52
CA ASP A 95 -20.74 -7.72 -3.71
C ASP A 95 -21.32 -8.53 -2.53
N GLY A 96 -21.87 -7.86 -1.53
CA GLY A 96 -22.52 -8.48 -0.38
C GLY A 96 -21.58 -9.17 0.60
N GLN A 97 -20.26 -8.90 0.56
CA GLN A 97 -19.30 -9.51 1.49
C GLN A 97 -19.43 -9.01 2.93
N HIS A 98 -20.11 -7.89 3.16
CA HIS A 98 -20.30 -7.28 4.47
C HIS A 98 -21.73 -7.53 4.96
N THR A 99 -21.89 -8.05 6.18
CA THR A 99 -23.22 -8.15 6.79
C THR A 99 -23.69 -6.78 7.23
N VAL A 100 -25.01 -6.59 7.32
CA VAL A 100 -25.57 -5.37 7.91
C VAL A 100 -25.23 -5.24 9.40
N LEU A 101 -25.01 -6.36 10.10
CA LEU A 101 -24.51 -6.35 11.47
C LEU A 101 -23.09 -5.80 11.56
N ASP A 102 -22.22 -6.10 10.59
CA ASP A 102 -20.87 -5.51 10.51
C ASP A 102 -20.94 -3.99 10.28
N ILE A 103 -21.88 -3.52 9.44
CA ILE A 103 -22.13 -2.09 9.23
C ILE A 103 -22.54 -1.42 10.55
N VAL A 104 -23.51 -2.01 11.25
CA VAL A 104 -24.00 -1.50 12.55
C VAL A 104 -22.88 -1.49 13.60
N GLY A 105 -22.08 -2.56 13.69
CA GLY A 105 -20.95 -2.64 14.62
C GLY A 105 -19.89 -1.57 14.36
N CYS A 106 -19.58 -1.30 13.08
CA CYS A 106 -18.72 -0.20 12.70
C CYS A 106 -19.33 1.15 13.10
N MET A 107 -20.64 1.36 12.91
CA MET A 107 -21.33 2.60 13.30
C MET A 107 -21.24 2.85 14.80
N GLU A 108 -21.43 1.83 15.64
CA GLU A 108 -21.25 1.98 17.09
C GLU A 108 -19.82 2.36 17.47
N THR A 109 -18.84 1.83 16.73
CA THR A 109 -17.43 2.18 16.92
C THR A 109 -17.16 3.64 16.52
N ALA A 110 -17.75 4.10 15.43
CA ALA A 110 -17.67 5.49 14.98
C ALA A 110 -18.36 6.45 15.96
N ARG A 111 -19.50 6.08 16.54
CA ARG A 111 -20.15 6.89 17.60
C ARG A 111 -19.26 7.11 18.81
N LYS A 112 -18.43 6.12 19.16
CA LYS A 112 -17.44 6.22 20.24
C LYS A 112 -16.18 7.00 19.82
N ASN A 113 -15.91 7.10 18.52
CA ASN A 113 -14.73 7.76 17.95
C ASN A 113 -15.13 8.64 16.74
N PRO A 114 -15.86 9.76 16.95
CA PRO A 114 -16.48 10.53 15.86
C PRO A 114 -15.52 11.08 14.81
N GLU A 115 -14.30 11.41 15.23
CA GLU A 115 -13.25 11.98 14.38
C GLU A 115 -12.38 10.91 13.71
N ALA A 116 -12.62 9.62 13.99
CA ALA A 116 -11.77 8.54 13.52
C ALA A 116 -12.27 7.93 12.21
N LEU A 117 -11.35 7.58 11.32
CA LEU A 117 -11.59 6.61 10.27
C LEU A 117 -11.75 5.22 10.89
N VAL A 118 -12.95 4.66 10.83
CA VAL A 118 -13.22 3.30 11.30
C VAL A 118 -13.12 2.32 10.14
N LEU A 119 -12.33 1.27 10.31
CA LEU A 119 -12.12 0.20 9.33
C LEU A 119 -12.77 -1.09 9.82
N GLY A 120 -13.65 -1.69 9.01
CA GLY A 120 -14.16 -3.03 9.26
C GLY A 120 -13.10 -4.07 8.89
N THR A 121 -12.34 -4.56 9.86
CA THR A 121 -11.22 -5.49 9.63
C THR A 121 -11.67 -6.94 9.83
N ARG A 122 -11.45 -7.79 8.84
CA ARG A 122 -11.76 -9.22 8.98
C ARG A 122 -10.85 -9.84 10.03
N THR A 123 -11.42 -10.55 10.99
CA THR A 123 -10.66 -11.43 11.88
C THR A 123 -10.21 -12.65 11.09
N PHE A 124 -8.95 -12.67 10.71
CA PHE A 124 -8.34 -13.75 9.94
C PHE A 124 -8.26 -15.03 10.78
N GLY A 125 -9.25 -15.92 10.63
CA GLY A 125 -9.19 -17.29 11.14
C GLY A 125 -8.05 -18.10 10.49
N ARG A 126 -7.71 -19.25 11.11
CA ARG A 126 -6.53 -20.10 10.76
C ARG A 126 -6.45 -20.62 9.32
N ASN A 127 -7.47 -20.45 8.47
CA ASN A 127 -7.57 -21.05 7.13
C ASN A 127 -7.41 -20.03 5.99
N ILE A 128 -6.23 -19.46 5.81
CA ILE A 128 -5.89 -18.64 4.63
C ILE A 128 -4.86 -19.37 3.77
N PRO A 129 -4.98 -19.38 2.43
CA PRO A 129 -3.91 -19.85 1.56
C PRO A 129 -2.60 -19.09 1.84
N LEU A 130 -1.51 -19.81 2.10
CA LEU A 130 -0.20 -19.26 2.53
C LEU A 130 0.31 -18.08 1.68
N ARG A 131 -0.06 -18.02 0.39
CA ARG A 131 0.32 -16.95 -0.54
C ARG A 131 -0.39 -15.62 -0.27
N SER A 132 -1.66 -15.63 0.16
CA SER A 132 -2.41 -14.41 0.52
C SER A 132 -1.94 -13.84 1.85
N LYS A 133 -1.55 -14.73 2.78
CA LYS A 133 -1.00 -14.37 4.09
C LYS A 133 0.29 -13.52 3.98
N PHE A 134 1.17 -13.84 3.04
CA PHE A 134 2.44 -13.12 2.89
C PHE A 134 2.26 -11.70 2.35
N GLY A 135 1.39 -11.51 1.35
CA GLY A 135 1.08 -10.19 0.79
C GLY A 135 0.46 -9.24 1.82
N ASN A 136 -0.49 -9.74 2.62
CA ASN A 136 -1.07 -8.97 3.72
C ASN A 136 -0.03 -8.61 4.80
N ILE A 137 0.89 -9.51 5.14
CA ILE A 137 1.94 -9.22 6.14
C ILE A 137 2.88 -8.13 5.66
N VAL A 138 3.33 -8.17 4.41
CA VAL A 138 4.26 -7.16 3.86
C VAL A 138 3.56 -5.79 3.76
N THR A 139 2.33 -5.76 3.23
CA THR A 139 1.54 -4.53 3.09
C THR A 139 1.22 -3.94 4.46
N ARG A 140 0.87 -4.77 5.46
CA ARG A 140 0.67 -4.37 6.86
C ARG A 140 1.93 -3.76 7.46
N ASN A 141 3.10 -4.34 7.22
CA ASN A 141 4.36 -3.83 7.76
C ASN A 141 4.78 -2.52 7.10
N ILE A 142 4.58 -2.36 5.79
CA ILE A 142 4.84 -1.10 5.08
C ILE A 142 3.89 -0.03 5.57
N LEU A 143 2.58 -0.31 5.61
CA LEU A 143 1.59 0.64 6.12
C LEU A 143 1.87 1.02 7.56
N LYS A 144 2.17 0.06 8.45
CA LYS A 144 2.59 0.34 9.83
C LYS A 144 3.87 1.18 9.93
N MET A 145 4.75 1.09 8.93
CA MET A 145 5.98 1.89 8.90
C MET A 145 5.73 3.32 8.41
N THR A 146 4.88 3.50 7.40
CA THR A 146 4.58 4.81 6.79
C THR A 146 3.54 5.58 7.60
N THR A 147 2.56 4.87 8.14
CA THR A 147 1.53 5.37 9.03
C THR A 147 1.77 4.56 10.30
N GLY A 148 2.14 5.05 11.46
CA GLY A 148 2.35 4.19 12.66
C GLY A 148 1.16 3.30 13.14
N ILE A 149 0.20 2.92 12.29
CA ILE A 149 -1.04 2.18 12.55
C ILE A 149 -0.84 0.69 12.25
N ALA A 150 -1.08 -0.16 13.25
CA ALA A 150 -1.00 -1.61 13.09
C ALA A 150 -2.35 -2.20 12.65
N LEU A 151 -2.67 -2.12 11.36
CA LEU A 151 -3.91 -2.68 10.81
C LEU A 151 -3.80 -4.18 10.55
N GLU A 152 -4.81 -4.98 10.90
CA GLU A 152 -4.83 -6.41 10.57
C GLU A 152 -5.21 -6.66 9.12
N ASP A 153 -6.18 -5.90 8.62
CA ASP A 153 -6.62 -5.88 7.22
C ASP A 153 -6.61 -4.44 6.71
N THR A 154 -6.05 -4.23 5.52
CA THR A 154 -5.91 -2.91 4.88
C THR A 154 -6.75 -2.79 3.61
N GLN A 155 -7.28 -3.92 3.13
CA GLN A 155 -8.10 -4.04 1.93
C GLN A 155 -9.53 -4.43 2.32
N THR A 156 -10.13 -3.59 3.16
CA THR A 156 -11.57 -3.66 3.47
C THR A 156 -12.31 -2.55 2.74
N GLY A 157 -13.44 -2.91 2.12
CA GLY A 157 -14.38 -1.98 1.53
C GLY A 157 -15.35 -1.36 2.52
N LEU A 158 -15.49 -1.93 3.73
CA LEU A 158 -16.31 -1.38 4.81
C LEU A 158 -15.51 -0.37 5.64
N ARG A 159 -15.78 0.92 5.43
CA ARG A 159 -15.11 2.01 6.16
C ARG A 159 -16.12 3.07 6.56
N ILE A 160 -15.96 3.65 7.75
CA ILE A 160 -16.67 4.86 8.18
C ILE A 160 -15.68 6.01 8.20
N ILE A 161 -15.92 6.96 7.31
CA ILE A 161 -15.07 8.10 7.03
C ILE A 161 -15.69 9.34 7.69
N PRO A 162 -14.99 10.00 8.63
CA PRO A 162 -15.49 11.21 9.27
C PRO A 162 -15.55 12.36 8.28
N ARG A 163 -16.51 13.28 8.44
CA ARG A 163 -16.68 14.45 7.56
C ARG A 163 -15.43 15.31 7.52
N THR A 164 -14.70 15.42 8.63
CA THR A 164 -13.45 16.17 8.74
C THR A 164 -12.38 15.71 7.75
N PHE A 165 -12.47 14.48 7.25
CA PHE A 165 -11.51 13.94 6.27
C PHE A 165 -11.94 14.12 4.80
N PHE A 166 -13.13 14.68 4.53
CA PHE A 166 -13.67 14.70 3.16
C PHE A 166 -12.83 15.54 2.20
N ASP A 167 -12.37 16.72 2.61
CA ASP A 167 -11.64 17.62 1.72
C ASP A 167 -10.28 17.05 1.32
N ASP A 168 -9.57 16.40 2.25
CA ASP A 168 -8.31 15.70 1.96
C ASP A 168 -8.52 14.55 0.98
N LEU A 169 -9.60 13.78 1.14
CA LEU A 169 -9.96 12.71 0.21
C LEU A 169 -10.28 13.22 -1.20
N LEU A 170 -10.77 14.46 -1.34
CA LEU A 170 -11.02 15.05 -2.65
C LEU A 170 -9.73 15.47 -3.36
N LEU A 171 -8.68 15.82 -2.61
CA LEU A 171 -7.37 16.22 -3.12
C LEU A 171 -6.44 15.03 -3.39
N LEU A 172 -6.67 13.90 -2.73
CA LEU A 172 -5.85 12.70 -2.84
C LEU A 172 -5.72 12.18 -4.28
N GLU A 173 -4.50 11.87 -4.72
CA GLU A 173 -4.26 11.20 -6.00
C GLU A 173 -4.63 9.70 -5.95
N GLY A 174 -5.00 9.13 -7.10
CA GLY A 174 -5.38 7.72 -7.23
C GLY A 174 -6.88 7.55 -7.52
N ASP A 175 -7.17 6.86 -8.62
CA ASP A 175 -8.54 6.71 -9.12
C ASP A 175 -9.16 5.33 -8.80
N ARG A 176 -8.33 4.34 -8.45
CA ARG A 176 -8.70 2.91 -8.31
C ARG A 176 -8.31 2.36 -6.93
N TYR A 177 -7.82 1.12 -6.84
CA TYR A 177 -7.45 0.48 -5.56
C TYR A 177 -6.36 1.22 -4.78
N GLU A 178 -5.48 1.95 -5.48
CA GLU A 178 -4.46 2.83 -4.87
C GLU A 178 -5.09 3.85 -3.92
N PHE A 179 -6.33 4.29 -4.19
CA PHE A 179 -7.04 5.26 -3.35
C PHE A 179 -7.22 4.78 -1.91
N GLU A 180 -7.47 3.49 -1.70
CA GLU A 180 -7.66 2.93 -0.37
C GLU A 180 -6.38 2.92 0.46
N THR A 181 -5.23 2.71 -0.19
CA THR A 181 -3.90 2.80 0.45
C THR A 181 -3.50 4.26 0.68
N ASN A 182 -3.69 5.13 -0.32
CA ASN A 182 -3.38 6.55 -0.23
C ASN A 182 -4.23 7.24 0.86
N MET A 183 -5.50 6.86 0.99
CA MET A 183 -6.38 7.27 2.09
C MET A 183 -5.76 6.96 3.44
N LEU A 184 -5.26 5.74 3.67
CA LEU A 184 -4.64 5.36 4.94
C LEU A 184 -3.34 6.12 5.22
N ILE A 185 -2.61 6.49 4.18
CA ILE A 185 -1.40 7.32 4.32
C ILE A 185 -1.80 8.75 4.69
N ALA A 186 -2.80 9.31 4.01
CA ALA A 186 -3.26 10.68 4.24
C ALA A 186 -3.84 10.91 5.63
N THR A 187 -4.33 9.88 6.33
CA THR A 187 -4.79 10.03 7.73
C THR A 187 -3.68 10.55 8.65
N ARG A 188 -2.41 10.32 8.31
CA ARG A 188 -1.27 10.84 9.09
C ARG A 188 -1.10 12.34 8.91
N GLU A 189 -1.13 12.80 7.67
CA GLU A 189 -0.98 14.21 7.32
C GLU A 189 -2.20 15.02 7.78
N SER A 190 -3.38 14.40 7.75
CA SER A 190 -4.66 15.01 8.15
C SER A 190 -4.98 14.83 9.63
N GLU A 191 -4.08 14.22 10.40
CA GLU A 191 -4.24 13.91 11.84
C GLU A 191 -5.52 13.12 12.21
N VAL A 192 -6.07 12.37 11.26
CA VAL A 192 -7.28 11.56 11.44
C VAL A 192 -6.93 10.25 12.17
N PRO A 193 -7.47 9.99 13.38
CA PRO A 193 -7.27 8.73 14.07
C PRO A 193 -7.83 7.56 13.26
N VAL A 194 -7.21 6.38 13.37
CA VAL A 194 -7.70 5.17 12.69
C VAL A 194 -8.03 4.11 13.73
N VAL A 195 -9.26 3.62 13.69
CA VAL A 195 -9.77 2.59 14.60
C VAL A 195 -10.25 1.39 13.78
N SER A 196 -10.01 0.18 14.28
CA SER A 196 -10.49 -1.05 13.64
C SER A 196 -11.67 -1.64 14.40
N HIS A 197 -12.69 -2.09 13.66
CA HIS A 197 -13.79 -2.88 14.19
C HIS A 197 -13.72 -4.29 13.58
N PRO A 198 -13.69 -5.37 14.38
CA PRO A 198 -13.65 -6.72 13.86
C PRO A 198 -14.96 -7.06 13.14
N ILE A 199 -14.87 -7.60 11.91
CA ILE A 199 -16.04 -8.02 11.11
C ILE A 199 -15.97 -9.50 10.76
N SER A 200 -17.13 -10.12 10.54
CA SER A 200 -17.23 -11.53 10.18
C SER A 200 -16.76 -11.78 8.74
N THR A 201 -16.07 -12.90 8.49
CA THR A 201 -15.71 -13.29 7.12
C THR A 201 -16.85 -14.13 6.54
N ILE A 202 -17.67 -13.55 5.65
CA ILE A 202 -18.67 -14.32 4.91
C ILE A 202 -17.98 -14.97 3.70
N TYR A 203 -17.69 -16.27 3.78
CA TYR A 203 -17.32 -17.06 2.60
C TYR A 203 -18.60 -17.41 1.84
N ILE A 204 -19.03 -16.53 0.92
CA ILE A 204 -20.17 -16.84 0.06
C ILE A 204 -19.75 -17.96 -0.90
N ASN A 205 -20.49 -19.08 -0.85
CA ASN A 205 -20.29 -20.31 -1.61
C ASN A 205 -19.85 -20.04 -3.06
N GLY A 206 -18.60 -20.40 -3.37
CA GLY A 206 -18.08 -20.47 -4.73
C GLY A 206 -17.98 -19.12 -5.43
N ASN A 207 -17.14 -18.23 -4.90
CA ASN A 207 -16.77 -16.93 -5.45
C ASN A 207 -16.25 -17.02 -6.92
N LYS A 208 -17.16 -17.22 -7.88
CA LYS A 208 -16.93 -17.09 -9.32
C LYS A 208 -17.10 -15.65 -9.80
N SER A 209 -17.69 -14.75 -8.99
CA SER A 209 -17.89 -13.34 -9.38
C SER A 209 -17.00 -12.31 -8.67
N SER A 210 -16.13 -12.71 -7.73
CA SER A 210 -14.93 -11.91 -7.38
C SER A 210 -13.83 -12.18 -8.42
N HIS A 211 -14.06 -11.75 -9.66
CA HIS A 211 -13.16 -12.01 -10.78
C HIS A 211 -11.78 -11.35 -10.53
N PHE A 212 -10.86 -12.14 -9.96
CA PHE A 212 -9.58 -12.47 -10.59
C PHE A 212 -8.65 -11.30 -11.01
N LYS A 213 -8.74 -10.12 -10.37
CA LYS A 213 -7.81 -8.99 -10.58
C LYS A 213 -7.02 -8.55 -9.35
N VAL A 214 -7.42 -8.99 -8.15
CA VAL A 214 -6.62 -8.77 -6.93
C VAL A 214 -5.22 -9.35 -7.10
N PHE A 215 -5.06 -10.48 -7.80
CA PHE A 215 -3.76 -11.09 -8.06
C PHE A 215 -2.93 -10.29 -9.07
N SER A 216 -3.53 -9.80 -10.16
CA SER A 216 -2.85 -8.96 -11.17
C SER A 216 -2.32 -7.66 -10.59
N ASP A 217 -3.13 -6.98 -9.79
CA ASP A 217 -2.82 -5.62 -9.32
C ASP A 217 -1.92 -5.65 -8.08
N SER A 218 -2.10 -6.66 -7.22
CA SER A 218 -1.10 -7.05 -6.23
C SER A 218 0.24 -7.38 -6.91
N VAL A 219 0.24 -8.20 -7.97
CA VAL A 219 1.46 -8.51 -8.74
C VAL A 219 2.07 -7.26 -9.33
N ARG A 220 1.30 -6.24 -9.72
CA ARG A 220 1.88 -4.97 -10.23
C ARG A 220 2.65 -4.22 -9.14
N ILE A 221 2.05 -4.01 -7.98
CA ILE A 221 2.72 -3.35 -6.83
C ILE A 221 3.90 -4.20 -6.35
N TYR A 222 3.69 -5.51 -6.17
CA TYR A 222 4.75 -6.44 -5.80
C TYR A 222 5.83 -6.56 -6.87
N SER A 223 5.52 -6.37 -8.17
CA SER A 223 6.51 -6.42 -9.24
C SER A 223 7.48 -5.26 -9.17
N VAL A 224 7.02 -4.07 -8.76
CA VAL A 224 7.91 -2.90 -8.57
C VAL A 224 8.88 -3.18 -7.43
N PHE A 225 8.36 -3.66 -6.30
CA PHE A 225 9.17 -4.04 -5.14
C PHE A 225 10.13 -5.20 -5.45
N PHE A 226 9.66 -6.23 -6.15
CA PHE A 226 10.46 -7.38 -6.53
C PHE A 226 11.53 -7.03 -7.57
N LYS A 227 11.23 -6.16 -8.53
CA LYS A 227 12.22 -5.60 -9.48
C LYS A 227 13.30 -4.80 -8.76
N TYR A 228 12.94 -4.02 -7.74
CA TYR A 228 13.89 -3.28 -6.92
C TYR A 228 14.80 -4.21 -6.09
N ILE A 229 14.23 -5.26 -5.49
CA ILE A 229 15.03 -6.29 -4.78
C ILE A 229 15.98 -6.98 -5.75
N ILE A 230 15.49 -7.41 -6.92
CA ILE A 230 16.32 -8.07 -7.94
C ILE A 230 17.45 -7.14 -8.40
N SER A 231 17.16 -5.87 -8.69
CA SER A 231 18.19 -4.93 -9.14
C SER A 231 19.28 -4.76 -8.07
N SER A 232 18.88 -4.71 -6.79
CA SER A 232 19.78 -4.56 -5.65
C SER A 232 20.65 -5.81 -5.44
N ILE A 233 20.07 -7.01 -5.58
CA ILE A 233 20.81 -8.28 -5.50
C ILE A 233 21.80 -8.39 -6.66
N LEU A 234 21.37 -8.08 -7.88
CA LEU A 234 22.25 -8.10 -9.06
C LEU A 234 23.40 -7.10 -8.91
N ALA A 235 23.12 -5.90 -8.42
CA ALA A 235 24.15 -4.91 -8.13
C ALA A 235 25.14 -5.41 -7.07
N PHE A 236 24.69 -6.09 -6.02
CA PHE A 236 25.56 -6.69 -5.01
C PHE A 236 26.45 -7.79 -5.59
N ILE A 237 25.90 -8.67 -6.44
CA ILE A 237 26.68 -9.70 -7.14
C ILE A 237 27.75 -9.06 -8.04
N ILE A 238 27.39 -8.00 -8.76
CA ILE A 238 28.33 -7.22 -9.58
C ILE A 238 29.43 -6.60 -8.71
N ASP A 239 29.10 -5.99 -7.57
CA ASP A 239 30.08 -5.41 -6.64
C ASP A 239 31.12 -6.44 -6.20
N ILE A 240 30.66 -7.61 -5.73
CA ILE A 240 31.56 -8.68 -5.29
C ILE A 240 32.40 -9.22 -6.45
N SER A 241 31.78 -9.46 -7.62
CA SER A 241 32.46 -10.04 -8.78
C SER A 241 33.55 -9.11 -9.31
N VAL A 242 33.21 -7.82 -9.47
CA VAL A 242 34.15 -6.79 -9.92
C VAL A 242 35.28 -6.62 -8.92
N TYR A 243 34.97 -6.58 -7.61
CA TYR A 243 36.00 -6.51 -6.58
C TYR A 243 36.95 -7.72 -6.62
N ALA A 244 36.41 -8.94 -6.75
CA ALA A 244 37.21 -10.16 -6.78
C ALA A 244 38.14 -10.22 -8.00
N ILE A 245 37.72 -9.67 -9.14
CA ILE A 245 38.54 -9.57 -10.35
C ILE A 245 39.61 -8.49 -10.16
N LEU A 246 39.21 -7.27 -9.75
CA LEU A 246 40.11 -6.14 -9.62
C LEU A 246 41.18 -6.36 -8.56
N VAL A 247 40.85 -6.96 -7.42
CA VAL A 247 41.82 -7.21 -6.35
C VAL A 247 42.90 -8.22 -6.77
N ARG A 248 42.57 -9.14 -7.68
CA ARG A 248 43.54 -10.09 -8.27
C ARG A 248 44.43 -9.42 -9.31
N ILE A 249 43.85 -8.57 -10.16
CA ILE A 249 44.59 -7.83 -11.20
C ILE A 249 45.53 -6.80 -10.57
N LEU A 250 45.04 -6.08 -9.56
CA LEU A 250 45.74 -4.99 -8.89
C LEU A 250 46.59 -5.47 -7.71
N PHE A 251 46.64 -6.78 -7.44
CA PHE A 251 47.46 -7.39 -6.38
C PHE A 251 48.91 -6.87 -6.33
N PRO A 252 49.60 -6.61 -7.47
CA PRO A 252 50.97 -6.08 -7.45
C PRO A 252 51.12 -4.67 -6.85
N ILE A 253 50.03 -3.92 -6.71
CA ILE A 253 50.03 -2.51 -6.24
C ILE A 253 49.88 -2.43 -4.71
N GLY A 254 49.86 -3.58 -4.02
CA GLY A 254 49.87 -3.66 -2.56
C GLY A 254 48.62 -3.03 -1.92
N PHE A 255 48.81 -2.24 -0.87
CA PHE A 255 47.73 -1.68 -0.05
C PHE A 255 46.64 -0.92 -0.85
N PHE A 256 47.02 -0.19 -1.90
CA PHE A 256 46.07 0.57 -2.72
C PHE A 256 45.10 -0.32 -3.51
N ALA A 257 45.44 -1.59 -3.74
CA ALA A 257 44.62 -2.52 -4.51
C ALA A 257 43.24 -2.72 -3.87
N ILE A 258 43.15 -2.81 -2.53
CA ILE A 258 41.89 -3.03 -1.82
C ILE A 258 40.97 -1.82 -1.96
N TYR A 259 41.51 -0.62 -1.74
CA TYR A 259 40.75 0.63 -1.84
C TYR A 259 40.29 0.90 -3.28
N LEU A 260 41.19 0.73 -4.25
CA LEU A 260 40.90 0.98 -5.66
C LEU A 260 39.88 -0.04 -6.20
N SER A 261 40.02 -1.32 -5.83
CA SER A 261 39.07 -2.37 -6.20
C SER A 261 37.70 -2.14 -5.58
N SER A 262 37.64 -1.75 -4.30
CA SER A 262 36.38 -1.47 -3.59
C SER A 262 35.67 -0.24 -4.17
N PHE A 263 36.43 0.81 -4.49
CA PHE A 263 35.91 2.02 -5.12
C PHE A 263 35.30 1.72 -6.48
N PHE A 264 36.06 1.11 -7.40
CA PHE A 264 35.57 0.84 -8.76
C PHE A 264 34.42 -0.17 -8.78
N ALA A 265 34.48 -1.23 -7.95
CA ALA A 265 33.38 -2.17 -7.80
C ALA A 265 32.08 -1.47 -7.39
N ARG A 266 32.15 -0.57 -6.41
CA ARG A 266 30.96 0.12 -5.90
C ARG A 266 30.43 1.15 -6.88
N VAL A 267 31.30 1.86 -7.60
CA VAL A 267 30.89 2.79 -8.66
C VAL A 267 30.14 2.04 -9.77
N ILE A 268 30.69 0.93 -10.26
CA ILE A 268 30.06 0.13 -11.32
C ILE A 268 28.72 -0.46 -10.86
N SER A 269 28.70 -1.04 -9.67
CA SER A 269 27.48 -1.60 -9.05
C SER A 269 26.39 -0.53 -8.85
N ALA A 270 26.75 0.65 -8.32
CA ALA A 270 25.80 1.74 -8.08
C ALA A 270 25.23 2.31 -9.39
N LEU A 271 26.07 2.50 -10.42
CA LEU A 271 25.62 2.94 -11.75
C LEU A 271 24.67 1.94 -12.39
N PHE A 272 24.96 0.65 -12.28
CA PHE A 272 24.08 -0.41 -12.75
C PHE A 272 22.74 -0.40 -12.02
N ASN A 273 22.76 -0.36 -10.68
CA ASN A 273 21.55 -0.35 -9.86
C ASN A 273 20.68 0.88 -10.15
N TYR A 274 21.31 2.05 -10.27
CA TYR A 274 20.62 3.29 -10.60
C TYR A 274 19.98 3.22 -11.99
N THR A 275 20.70 2.72 -12.98
CA THR A 275 20.20 2.62 -14.37
C THR A 275 19.02 1.66 -14.47
N LEU A 276 19.10 0.50 -13.82
CA LEU A 276 17.99 -0.46 -13.76
C LEU A 276 16.78 0.12 -13.03
N ASN A 277 16.98 0.73 -11.87
CA ASN A 277 15.90 1.31 -11.10
C ASN A 277 15.20 2.46 -11.84
N LYS A 278 15.97 3.33 -12.51
CA LYS A 278 15.42 4.39 -13.36
C LYS A 278 14.63 3.84 -14.56
N ARG A 279 15.10 2.75 -15.18
CA ARG A 279 14.47 2.20 -16.38
C ARG A 279 13.25 1.33 -16.09
N PHE A 280 13.27 0.59 -14.98
CA PHE A 280 12.30 -0.49 -14.71
C PHE A 280 11.47 -0.32 -13.44
N VAL A 281 11.86 0.57 -12.50
CA VAL A 281 11.24 0.69 -11.18
C VAL A 281 10.59 2.06 -10.96
N PHE A 282 11.29 3.17 -11.24
CA PHE A 282 10.79 4.52 -10.96
C PHE A 282 10.63 5.34 -12.25
N ARG A 283 9.39 5.76 -12.56
CA ARG A 283 9.08 6.57 -13.76
C ARG A 283 9.28 8.08 -13.57
N ASN A 284 9.35 8.59 -12.34
CA ASN A 284 9.62 10.00 -12.04
C ASN A 284 10.77 10.13 -11.04
N ASN A 285 11.72 11.02 -11.33
CA ASN A 285 12.91 11.27 -10.51
C ASN A 285 12.82 12.66 -9.86
N SER A 286 13.00 12.73 -8.54
CA SER A 286 13.41 13.98 -7.89
C SER A 286 14.93 14.00 -7.72
N HIS A 287 15.58 15.10 -8.11
CA HIS A 287 17.05 15.24 -8.05
C HIS A 287 17.60 15.17 -6.61
N LEU A 288 16.78 15.50 -5.61
CA LEU A 288 17.18 15.53 -4.19
C LEU A 288 17.39 14.12 -3.59
N SER A 289 16.64 13.12 -4.05
CA SER A 289 16.75 11.73 -3.59
C SER A 289 18.02 11.04 -4.10
N MET A 290 18.51 11.47 -5.26
CA MET A 290 19.75 11.00 -5.86
C MET A 290 20.97 11.39 -5.02
N PHE A 291 21.04 12.64 -4.55
CA PHE A 291 22.17 13.14 -3.78
C PHE A 291 22.33 12.41 -2.43
N LYS A 292 21.21 12.14 -1.74
CA LYS A 292 21.18 11.38 -0.48
C LYS A 292 21.58 9.91 -0.66
N TYR A 293 21.30 9.31 -1.82
CA TYR A 293 21.71 7.95 -2.15
C TYR A 293 23.23 7.85 -2.38
N PHE A 294 23.79 8.77 -3.17
CA PHE A 294 25.22 8.78 -3.46
C PHE A 294 26.08 9.12 -2.23
N SER A 295 25.64 10.00 -1.35
CA SER A 295 26.38 10.30 -0.11
C SER A 295 26.48 9.08 0.81
N LEU A 296 25.38 8.31 0.93
CA LEU A 296 25.37 7.06 1.69
C LEU A 296 26.28 5.99 1.05
N ALA A 297 26.29 5.90 -0.29
CA ALA A 297 27.17 4.98 -1.01
C ALA A 297 28.66 5.30 -0.79
N ILE A 298 29.05 6.59 -0.79
CA ILE A 298 30.42 7.01 -0.50
C ILE A 298 30.83 6.60 0.92
N MET A 299 29.96 6.82 1.91
CA MET A 299 30.23 6.43 3.30
C MET A 299 30.41 4.91 3.44
N GLN A 300 29.62 4.13 2.71
CA GLN A 300 29.77 2.67 2.67
C GLN A 300 31.10 2.24 2.04
N ILE A 301 31.56 2.90 0.97
CA ILE A 301 32.85 2.59 0.33
C ILE A 301 33.98 2.76 1.34
N ILE A 302 33.98 3.89 2.05
CA ILE A 302 35.02 4.23 3.02
C ILE A 302 35.03 3.20 4.17
N LEU A 303 33.86 2.94 4.77
CA LEU A 303 33.73 1.99 5.88
C LEU A 303 34.07 0.57 5.45
N SER A 304 33.56 0.11 4.31
CA SER A 304 33.81 -1.23 3.77
C SER A 304 35.30 -1.44 3.55
N SER A 305 35.97 -0.51 2.85
CA SER A 305 37.39 -0.62 2.55
C SER A 305 38.25 -0.58 3.81
N PHE A 306 37.90 0.28 4.78
CA PHE A 306 38.56 0.33 6.08
C PHE A 306 38.44 -0.99 6.85
N PHE A 307 37.23 -1.54 7.00
CA PHE A 307 37.02 -2.77 7.75
C PHE A 307 37.62 -4.00 7.05
N ILE A 308 37.58 -4.08 5.71
CA ILE A 308 38.22 -5.17 4.98
C ILE A 308 39.73 -5.14 5.25
N HIS A 309 40.34 -3.96 5.16
CA HIS A 309 41.75 -3.79 5.44
C HIS A 309 42.08 -4.15 6.90
N PHE A 310 41.39 -3.53 7.86
CA PHE A 310 41.62 -3.73 9.29
C PHE A 310 41.50 -5.20 9.70
N LEU A 311 40.45 -5.90 9.25
CA LEU A 311 40.26 -7.31 9.59
C LEU A 311 41.23 -8.23 8.83
N SER A 312 41.62 -7.89 7.59
CA SER A 312 42.65 -8.64 6.87
C SER A 312 44.00 -8.57 7.58
N PHE A 313 44.34 -7.40 8.12
CA PHE A 313 45.56 -7.17 8.91
C PHE A 313 45.48 -7.87 10.27
N LEU A 314 44.38 -7.68 11.02
CA LEU A 314 44.19 -8.23 12.36
C LEU A 314 44.24 -9.77 12.37
N PHE A 315 43.59 -10.41 11.40
CA PHE A 315 43.54 -11.87 11.31
C PHE A 315 44.61 -12.46 10.37
N SER A 316 45.52 -11.63 9.83
CA SER A 316 46.54 -12.05 8.85
C SER A 316 45.97 -12.90 7.71
N THR A 317 44.75 -12.60 7.27
CA THR A 317 44.02 -13.39 6.28
C THR A 317 44.01 -12.70 4.93
N GLN A 318 44.31 -13.48 3.89
CA GLN A 318 44.20 -13.02 2.51
C GLN A 318 42.79 -13.20 1.92
N ALA A 319 41.83 -13.72 2.71
CA ALA A 319 40.45 -13.93 2.31
C ALA A 319 39.62 -12.63 2.25
N THR A 320 40.15 -11.60 1.60
CA THR A 320 39.55 -10.26 1.52
C THR A 320 38.18 -10.27 0.83
N VAL A 321 37.93 -11.21 -0.07
CA VAL A 321 36.61 -11.42 -0.71
C VAL A 321 35.58 -11.90 0.31
N LEU A 322 35.94 -12.85 1.19
CA LEU A 322 35.04 -13.34 2.24
C LEU A 322 34.74 -12.24 3.27
N LEU A 323 35.77 -11.49 3.67
CA LEU A 323 35.62 -10.32 4.54
C LEU A 323 34.67 -9.29 3.91
N LYS A 324 34.83 -9.00 2.62
CA LYS A 324 33.95 -8.07 1.91
C LYS A 324 32.50 -8.52 1.93
N ILE A 325 32.21 -9.79 1.69
CA ILE A 325 30.85 -10.34 1.75
C ILE A 325 30.22 -10.09 3.12
N ILE A 326 30.94 -10.39 4.21
CA ILE A 326 30.45 -10.23 5.57
C ILE A 326 30.23 -8.74 5.90
N ILE A 327 31.24 -7.90 5.65
CA ILE A 327 31.22 -6.47 5.97
C ILE A 327 30.14 -5.75 5.18
N ASP A 328 30.05 -5.98 3.87
CA ASP A 328 29.06 -5.32 3.03
C ASP A 328 27.64 -5.77 3.37
N SER A 329 27.45 -7.03 3.80
CA SER A 329 26.15 -7.50 4.29
C SER A 329 25.75 -6.79 5.59
N MET A 330 26.69 -6.58 6.52
CA MET A 330 26.43 -5.84 7.76
C MET A 330 26.19 -4.35 7.50
N LEU A 331 27.01 -3.71 6.66
CA LEU A 331 26.84 -2.30 6.27
C LEU A 331 25.53 -2.09 5.50
N PHE A 332 25.10 -3.06 4.70
CA PHE A 332 23.80 -3.04 4.04
C PHE A 332 22.66 -2.99 5.06
N LEU A 333 22.68 -3.85 6.09
CA LEU A 333 21.67 -3.83 7.17
C LEU A 333 21.66 -2.49 7.92
N VAL A 334 22.83 -1.97 8.30
CA VAL A 334 22.95 -0.67 8.97
C VAL A 334 22.43 0.45 8.07
N SER A 335 22.76 0.42 6.78
CA SER A 335 22.30 1.41 5.82
C SER A 335 20.78 1.37 5.61
N TYR A 336 20.18 0.19 5.65
CA TYR A 336 18.73 0.02 5.60
C TYR A 336 18.07 0.69 6.82
N PHE A 337 18.62 0.52 8.01
CA PHE A 337 18.12 1.22 9.21
C PHE A 337 18.30 2.73 9.17
N ILE A 338 19.44 3.21 8.65
CA ILE A 338 19.72 4.65 8.46
C ILE A 338 18.75 5.25 7.44
N GLN A 339 18.57 4.57 6.29
CA GLN A 339 17.61 4.98 5.27
C GLN A 339 16.20 5.09 5.86
N LYS A 340 15.78 4.06 6.61
CA LYS A 340 14.47 3.99 7.28
C LYS A 340 14.26 5.06 8.36
N LYS A 341 15.28 5.43 9.13
CA LYS A 341 15.13 6.36 10.28
C LYS A 341 15.50 7.82 10.00
N ILE A 342 16.34 8.07 9.00
CA ILE A 342 16.98 9.39 8.78
C ILE A 342 16.64 9.94 7.39
N ILE A 343 16.59 9.09 6.36
CA ILE A 343 16.40 9.55 4.97
C ILE A 343 14.92 9.59 4.58
N PHE A 344 14.13 8.59 5.00
CA PHE A 344 12.71 8.46 4.70
C PHE A 344 11.79 8.77 5.89
N LYS A 345 12.24 9.62 6.83
CA LYS A 345 11.32 10.28 7.77
C LYS A 345 10.48 11.29 7.00
N GLY A 346 9.31 10.86 6.55
CA GLY A 346 8.10 11.67 6.41
C GLY A 346 7.18 11.22 7.54
#